data_AF-A0A6P8LE88-F1
#
_entry.id   AF-A0A6P8LE88-F1
#
_cell.length_a   1.000
_cell.length_b   1.000
_cell.length_c   1.000
_cell.angle_alpha   90.00
_cell.angle_beta   90.00
_cell.angle_gamma   90.00
#
_symmetry.space_group_name_H-M   'P 1'
#
loop_
_entity.id
_entity.type
_entity.pdbx_description
1 polymer ?
#
loop_
_entity_poly.entity_id
_entity_poly.type
_entity_poly.pdbx_seq_one_letter_code
_entity_poly.pdbx_strand_id
1 'polypeptide(L)'
;AIKIWDKEVDYDPRFRLILQTKLANPHYKPEIQAQTTLINFTVTKDGLEEQLLGDVVKAERPDLESKKAELTTQQNTFKITLKRLEDDLLHRLSTAGPDILSDVDLVINLETTKKTAAEIEIKVAEARVTAVKIDEAREIYRPVAARTNLLYFVLNDLNKINMLYQFSLKAFSVVFLNAIRFAVASEDLAKRVALLMDSITYLVFIYTSRGLFEADKLTFLCQMTIQVNIL
;
A
#
# COMPACT_ATOMS: atom_id res chain seq x y z
N ALA A 1 4.55 28.21 30.75
CA ALA A 1 3.09 28.27 30.62
C ALA A 1 2.71 28.74 29.22
N ILE A 2 1.64 28.18 28.63
CA ILE A 2 0.97 28.69 27.43
C ILE A 2 -0.36 29.29 27.87
N LYS A 3 -0.73 30.42 27.27
CA LYS A 3 -2.02 31.05 27.49
C LYS A 3 -3.05 30.44 26.55
N ILE A 4 -4.05 29.79 27.13
CA ILE A 4 -5.21 29.24 26.41
C ILE A 4 -6.43 30.04 26.89
N TRP A 5 -6.94 30.91 26.01
CA TRP A 5 -7.97 31.89 26.38
C TRP A 5 -7.50 32.76 27.56
N ASP A 6 -8.23 32.76 28.68
CA ASP A 6 -7.90 33.54 29.87
C ASP A 6 -7.17 32.71 30.95
N LYS A 7 -6.76 31.47 30.64
CA LYS A 7 -6.06 30.59 31.57
C LYS A 7 -4.60 30.40 31.17
N GLU A 8 -3.73 30.49 32.16
CA GLU A 8 -2.35 30.02 32.03
C GLU A 8 -2.30 28.53 32.36
N VAL A 9 -1.71 27.76 31.46
CA VAL A 9 -1.60 26.31 31.57
C VAL A 9 -0.14 25.91 31.37
N ASP A 10 0.35 24.98 32.18
CA ASP A 10 1.70 24.43 31.99
C ASP A 10 1.81 23.67 30.67
N TYR A 11 2.93 23.85 29.98
CA TYR A 11 3.18 23.18 28.69
C TYR A 11 4.12 22.00 28.90
N ASP A 12 3.64 20.81 28.57
CA ASP A 12 4.48 19.61 28.51
C ASP A 12 5.25 19.60 27.18
N PRO A 13 6.61 19.57 27.18
CA PRO A 13 7.42 19.46 25.98
C PRO A 13 7.12 18.23 25.10
N ARG A 14 6.46 17.20 25.64
CA ARG A 14 6.06 15.99 24.91
C ARG A 14 4.71 16.14 24.20
N PHE A 15 3.97 17.23 24.44
CA PHE A 15 2.66 17.44 23.82
C PHE A 15 2.76 17.53 22.29
N ARG A 16 1.86 16.80 21.61
CA ARG A 16 1.69 16.82 20.15
C ARG A 16 0.22 17.00 19.83
N LEU A 17 -0.08 17.88 18.87
CA LEU A 17 -1.43 18.11 18.36
C LEU A 17 -1.52 17.63 16.91
N ILE A 18 -2.50 16.76 16.63
CA ILE A 18 -2.86 16.32 15.29
C ILE A 18 -4.31 16.69 15.06
N LEU A 19 -4.58 17.40 13.97
CA LEU A 19 -5.92 17.80 13.55
C LEU A 19 -6.27 17.03 12.27
N GLN A 20 -7.47 16.47 12.21
CA GLN A 20 -7.98 15.75 11.04
C GLN A 20 -9.30 16.34 10.56
N THR A 21 -9.53 16.35 9.25
CA THR A 21 -10.78 16.77 8.63
C THR A 21 -11.17 15.81 7.52
N LYS A 22 -12.49 15.67 7.28
CA LYS A 22 -13.04 14.91 6.15
C LYS A 22 -13.27 15.77 4.91
N LEU A 23 -13.09 17.09 5.02
CA LEU A 23 -13.21 17.99 3.89
C LEU A 23 -12.05 17.73 2.93
N ALA A 24 -12.33 17.43 1.66
CA ALA A 24 -11.30 17.01 0.70
C ALA A 24 -10.36 18.15 0.30
N ASN A 25 -10.86 19.38 0.21
CA ASN A 25 -10.07 20.57 -0.13
C ASN A 25 -10.46 21.78 0.75
N PRO A 26 -10.14 21.76 2.06
CA PRO A 26 -10.39 22.88 2.95
C PRO A 26 -9.54 24.08 2.52
N HIS A 27 -10.19 25.24 2.35
CA HIS A 27 -9.46 26.48 2.15
C HIS A 27 -8.94 26.99 3.51
N TYR A 28 -7.63 26.92 3.70
CA TYR A 28 -6.95 27.51 4.86
C TYR A 28 -6.28 28.82 4.43
N LYS A 29 -6.32 29.82 5.33
CA LYS A 29 -5.59 31.06 5.10
C LYS A 29 -4.08 30.80 5.08
N PRO A 30 -3.28 31.59 4.33
CA PRO A 30 -1.83 31.39 4.22
C PRO A 30 -1.10 31.33 5.56
N GLU A 31 -1.56 32.08 6.57
CA GLU A 31 -0.91 32.09 7.89
C GLU A 31 -0.99 30.72 8.58
N ILE A 32 -2.13 30.03 8.45
CA ILE A 32 -2.32 28.68 9.00
C ILE A 32 -1.52 27.66 8.20
N GLN A 33 -1.45 27.80 6.87
CA GLN A 33 -0.65 26.93 6.02
C GLN A 33 0.86 27.07 6.27
N ALA A 34 1.33 28.25 6.66
CA ALA A 34 2.72 28.47 7.04
C ALA A 34 3.07 27.85 8.41
N GLN A 35 2.09 27.77 9.33
CA GLN A 35 2.28 27.27 10.69
C GLN A 35 1.98 25.77 10.85
N THR A 36 1.37 25.14 9.84
CA THR A 36 0.95 23.74 9.90
C THR A 36 1.39 22.98 8.66
N THR A 37 1.74 21.71 8.82
CA THR A 37 2.01 20.82 7.68
C THR A 37 0.71 20.13 7.26
N LEU A 38 0.22 20.44 6.06
CA LEU A 38 -0.97 19.78 5.51
C LEU A 38 -0.57 18.43 4.89
N ILE A 39 -1.19 17.35 5.38
CA ILE A 39 -1.00 16.00 4.85
C ILE A 39 -2.30 15.58 4.14
N ASN A 40 -2.20 15.25 2.85
CA ASN A 40 -3.35 14.81 2.05
C ASN A 40 -3.43 13.28 2.03
N PHE A 41 -4.50 12.72 2.61
CA PHE A 41 -4.80 11.29 2.62
C PHE A 41 -5.79 10.86 1.52
N THR A 42 -5.97 11.69 0.48
CA THR A 42 -6.84 11.35 -0.65
C THR A 42 -6.32 10.11 -1.38
N VAL A 43 -7.24 9.18 -1.65
CA VAL A 43 -6.95 7.97 -2.41
C VAL A 43 -6.54 8.34 -3.84
N THR A 44 -5.34 7.95 -4.23
CA THR A 44 -4.82 8.15 -5.59
C THR A 44 -5.15 6.95 -6.47
N LYS A 45 -5.19 7.15 -7.80
CA LYS A 45 -5.43 6.06 -8.77
C LYS A 45 -4.38 4.97 -8.64
N ASP A 46 -3.11 5.34 -8.63
CA ASP A 46 -2.00 4.38 -8.58
C ASP A 46 -1.97 3.64 -7.24
N GLY A 47 -2.19 4.36 -6.13
CA GLY A 47 -2.19 3.79 -4.80
C GLY A 47 -3.34 2.80 -4.60
N LEU A 48 -4.54 3.12 -5.09
CA LEU A 48 -5.68 2.22 -5.02
C LEU A 48 -5.48 1.00 -5.92
N GLU A 49 -4.93 1.17 -7.12
CA GLU A 49 -4.66 0.06 -8.02
C GLU A 49 -3.70 -0.97 -7.42
N GLU A 50 -2.61 -0.52 -6.79
CA GLU A 50 -1.67 -1.44 -6.14
C GLU A 50 -2.31 -2.14 -4.93
N GLN A 51 -3.16 -1.45 -4.17
CA GLN A 51 -3.92 -2.06 -3.09
C GLN A 51 -4.88 -3.14 -3.62
N LEU A 52 -5.63 -2.82 -4.68
CA LEU A 52 -6.55 -3.76 -5.31
C LEU A 52 -5.82 -4.97 -5.90
N LEU A 53 -4.64 -4.77 -6.48
CA LEU A 53 -3.80 -5.88 -6.94
C LEU A 53 -3.42 -6.81 -5.79
N GLY A 54 -2.98 -6.26 -4.65
CA GLY A 54 -2.72 -7.03 -3.44
C GLY A 54 -3.94 -7.84 -3.00
N ASP A 55 -5.12 -7.24 -3.01
CA ASP A 55 -6.36 -7.92 -2.63
C ASP A 55 -6.77 -9.04 -3.61
N VAL A 56 -6.64 -8.84 -4.92
CA VAL A 56 -6.90 -9.90 -5.93
C VAL A 56 -5.92 -11.05 -5.74
N VAL A 57 -4.62 -10.75 -5.65
CA VAL A 57 -3.56 -11.76 -5.50
C VAL A 57 -3.76 -12.54 -4.22
N LYS A 58 -4.09 -11.88 -3.11
CA LYS A 58 -4.36 -12.53 -1.84
C LYS A 58 -5.54 -13.51 -1.92
N ALA A 59 -6.55 -13.19 -2.72
CA ALA A 59 -7.71 -14.06 -2.92
C ALA A 59 -7.41 -15.24 -3.86
N GLU A 60 -6.71 -15.01 -4.97
CA GLU A 60 -6.47 -16.03 -6.01
C GLU A 60 -5.22 -16.88 -5.73
N ARG A 61 -4.17 -16.28 -5.16
CA ARG A 61 -2.84 -16.86 -4.94
C ARG A 61 -2.31 -16.47 -3.55
N PRO A 62 -2.96 -16.94 -2.47
CA PRO A 62 -2.49 -16.67 -1.10
C PRO A 62 -1.07 -17.19 -0.83
N ASP A 63 -0.61 -18.19 -1.60
CA ASP A 63 0.75 -18.71 -1.55
C ASP A 63 1.79 -17.66 -2.00
N LEU A 64 1.48 -16.87 -3.03
CA LEU A 64 2.35 -15.79 -3.50
C LEU A 64 2.40 -14.65 -2.47
N GLU A 65 1.26 -14.32 -1.87
CA GLU A 65 1.18 -13.28 -0.85
C GLU A 65 1.94 -13.66 0.42
N SER A 66 1.83 -14.91 0.88
CA SER A 66 2.63 -15.43 2.01
C SER A 66 4.12 -15.36 1.72
N LYS A 67 4.55 -15.83 0.54
CA LYS A 67 5.96 -15.77 0.12
C LYS A 67 6.48 -14.34 0.06
N LYS A 68 5.68 -13.39 -0.45
CA LYS A 68 6.06 -11.97 -0.48
C LYS A 68 6.26 -11.42 0.94
N ALA A 69 5.34 -11.74 1.85
CA ALA A 69 5.42 -11.30 3.25
C ALA A 69 6.63 -11.89 3.98
N GLU A 70 6.88 -13.19 3.81
CA GLU A 70 8.05 -13.89 4.35
C GLU A 70 9.35 -13.27 3.82
N LEU A 71 9.44 -13.06 2.51
CA LEU A 71 10.62 -12.47 1.86
C LEU A 71 10.88 -11.04 2.36
N THR A 72 9.84 -10.23 2.51
CA THR A 72 9.93 -8.87 3.05
C THR A 72 10.44 -8.87 4.50
N THR A 73 9.92 -9.81 5.30
CA THR A 73 10.33 -9.96 6.70
C THR A 73 11.81 -10.36 6.78
N GLN A 74 12.21 -11.35 5.98
CA GLN A 74 13.58 -11.82 5.90
C GLN A 74 14.55 -10.70 5.46
N GLN A 75 14.20 -9.92 4.44
CA GLN A 75 14.99 -8.77 4.00
C GLN A 75 15.14 -7.72 5.10
N ASN A 76 14.09 -7.43 5.86
CA ASN A 76 14.17 -6.51 6.99
C ASN A 76 15.08 -7.06 8.09
N THR A 77 14.97 -8.34 8.42
CA THR A 77 15.87 -9.00 9.38
C THR A 77 17.33 -8.94 8.94
N PHE A 78 17.61 -9.15 7.65
CA PHE A 78 18.97 -9.02 7.11
C PHE A 78 19.50 -7.59 7.22
N LYS A 79 18.70 -6.57 6.88
CA LYS A 79 19.09 -5.16 7.06
C LYS A 79 19.41 -4.82 8.52
N ILE A 80 18.59 -5.29 9.46
CA ILE A 80 18.83 -5.09 10.90
C ILE A 80 20.12 -5.78 11.33
N THR A 81 20.35 -7.02 10.86
CA THR A 81 21.54 -7.81 11.22
C THR A 81 22.81 -7.18 10.68
N LEU A 82 22.81 -6.73 9.41
CA LEU A 82 23.94 -6.03 8.79
C LEU A 82 24.27 -4.75 9.55
N LYS A 83 23.25 -3.94 9.89
CA LYS A 83 23.46 -2.72 10.67
C LYS A 83 24.05 -3.02 12.05
N ARG A 84 23.55 -4.05 12.74
CA ARG A 84 24.12 -4.47 14.02
C ARG A 84 25.57 -4.91 13.90
N LEU A 85 25.89 -5.70 12.87
CA LEU A 85 27.27 -6.13 12.60
C LEU A 85 28.20 -4.93 12.32
N GLU A 86 27.71 -3.92 11.60
CA GLU A 86 28.42 -2.68 11.33
C GLU A 86 28.65 -1.86 12.62
N ASP A 87 27.61 -1.67 13.43
CA ASP A 87 27.67 -0.95 14.70
C ASP A 87 28.63 -1.63 15.70
N ASP A 88 28.56 -2.97 15.82
CA ASP A 88 29.45 -3.76 16.67
C ASP A 88 30.91 -3.66 16.23
N LEU A 89 31.15 -3.66 14.91
CA LEU A 89 32.49 -3.54 14.33
C LEU A 89 33.08 -2.14 14.57
N LEU A 90 32.28 -1.08 14.37
CA LEU A 90 32.66 0.30 14.67
C LEU A 90 32.97 0.50 16.15
N HIS A 91 32.10 -0.01 17.04
CA HIS A 91 32.33 0.06 18.47
C HIS A 91 33.66 -0.59 18.85
N ARG A 92 33.91 -1.81 18.38
CA ARG A 92 35.14 -2.56 18.70
C ARG A 92 36.39 -1.87 18.18
N LEU A 93 36.37 -1.33 16.95
CA LEU A 93 37.47 -0.53 16.40
C LEU A 93 37.72 0.74 17.21
N SER A 94 36.66 1.40 17.69
CA SER A 94 36.77 2.61 18.52
C SER A 94 37.34 2.35 19.92
N THR A 95 37.10 1.15 20.47
CA THR A 95 37.60 0.72 21.79
C THR A 95 38.93 -0.03 21.73
N ALA A 96 39.44 -0.34 20.53
CA ALA A 96 40.68 -1.06 20.36
C ALA A 96 41.88 -0.22 20.83
N GLY A 97 42.83 -0.86 21.50
CA GLY A 97 44.08 -0.24 21.94
C GLY A 97 45.01 0.14 20.77
N PRO A 98 46.19 0.70 21.07
CA PRO A 98 47.14 1.16 20.05
C PRO A 98 47.69 0.03 19.16
N ASP A 99 47.63 -1.23 19.60
CA ASP A 99 48.07 -2.39 18.82
C ASP A 99 46.90 -3.36 18.54
N ILE A 100 46.11 -3.01 17.51
CA ILE A 100 44.93 -3.76 17.03
C ILE A 100 45.31 -5.18 16.59
N LEU A 101 46.54 -5.40 16.13
CA LEU A 101 47.00 -6.70 15.61
C LEU A 101 47.35 -7.69 16.72
N SER A 102 47.55 -7.21 17.95
CA SER A 102 47.80 -8.06 19.12
C SER A 102 46.54 -8.69 19.71
N ASP A 103 45.37 -8.13 19.40
CA ASP A 103 44.07 -8.61 19.88
C ASP A 103 43.52 -9.71 18.94
N VAL A 104 43.89 -10.96 19.24
CA VAL A 104 43.48 -12.15 18.49
C VAL A 104 41.95 -12.31 18.47
N ASP A 105 41.26 -11.95 19.57
CA ASP A 105 39.80 -12.04 19.65
C ASP A 105 39.14 -11.00 18.73
N LEU A 106 39.71 -9.80 18.62
CA LEU A 106 39.24 -8.78 17.68
C LEU A 106 39.38 -9.24 16.22
N VAL A 107 40.52 -9.83 15.86
CA VAL A 107 40.79 -10.33 14.50
C VAL A 107 39.83 -11.47 14.12
N ILE A 108 39.62 -12.44 15.01
CA ILE A 108 38.68 -13.55 14.76
C ILE A 108 37.25 -13.01 14.57
N ASN A 109 36.82 -12.08 15.40
CA ASN A 109 35.48 -11.49 15.31
C ASN A 109 35.29 -10.62 14.05
N LEU A 110 36.34 -9.93 13.59
CA LEU A 110 36.34 -9.22 12.31
C LEU A 110 36.12 -10.19 11.14
N GLU A 111 36.81 -11.33 11.17
CA GLU A 111 36.70 -12.33 10.11
C GLU A 111 35.33 -13.02 10.09
N THR A 112 34.76 -13.35 11.26
CA THR A 112 33.40 -13.91 11.36
C THR A 112 32.33 -12.89 10.93
N THR A 113 32.49 -11.62 11.30
CA THR A 113 31.60 -10.52 10.88
C THR A 113 31.63 -10.35 9.37
N LYS A 114 32.83 -10.29 8.77
CA LYS A 114 33.01 -10.20 7.32
C LYS A 114 32.39 -11.39 6.59
N LYS A 115 32.59 -12.60 7.08
CA LYS A 115 32.01 -13.82 6.49
C LYS A 115 30.48 -13.79 6.55
N THR A 116 29.92 -13.47 7.71
CA THR A 116 28.46 -13.40 7.91
C THR A 116 27.83 -12.33 7.01
N ALA A 117 28.46 -11.16 6.91
CA ALA A 117 27.99 -10.09 6.03
C ALA A 117 28.02 -10.52 4.55
N ALA A 118 29.08 -11.18 4.10
CA ALA A 118 29.17 -11.70 2.73
C ALA A 118 28.09 -12.76 2.43
N GLU A 119 27.80 -13.66 3.37
CA GLU A 119 26.71 -14.63 3.23
C GLU A 119 25.33 -13.96 3.16
N ILE A 120 25.10 -12.90 3.95
CA ILE A 120 23.85 -12.14 3.91
C ILE A 120 23.71 -11.43 2.56
N GLU A 121 24.76 -10.80 2.04
CA GLU A 121 24.72 -10.12 0.73
C GLU A 121 24.33 -11.08 -0.41
N ILE A 122 24.87 -12.30 -0.41
CA ILE A 122 24.47 -13.35 -1.37
C ILE A 122 22.98 -13.66 -1.24
N LYS A 123 22.48 -13.89 -0.02
CA LYS A 123 21.06 -14.19 0.22
C LYS A 123 20.14 -13.02 -0.12
N VAL A 124 20.58 -11.79 0.10
CA VAL A 124 19.84 -10.58 -0.28
C VAL A 124 19.72 -10.48 -1.81
N ALA A 125 20.78 -10.80 -2.55
CA ALA A 125 20.75 -10.85 -4.01
C ALA A 125 19.78 -11.93 -4.52
N GLU A 126 19.82 -13.14 -3.96
CA GLU A 126 18.87 -14.22 -4.28
C GLU A 126 17.41 -13.85 -3.96
N ALA A 127 17.19 -13.21 -2.81
CA ALA A 127 15.89 -12.71 -2.39
C ALA A 127 15.37 -11.64 -3.38
N ARG A 128 16.24 -10.78 -3.90
CA ARG A 128 15.86 -9.77 -4.91
C ARG A 128 15.39 -10.42 -6.20
N VAL A 129 16.08 -11.45 -6.69
CA VAL A 129 15.65 -12.20 -7.89
C VAL A 129 14.30 -12.87 -7.65
N THR A 130 14.11 -13.45 -6.46
CA THR A 130 12.84 -14.08 -6.08
C THR A 130 11.70 -13.06 -6.00
N ALA A 131 11.96 -11.87 -5.45
CA ALA A 131 10.99 -10.78 -5.37
C ALA A 131 10.48 -10.36 -6.76
N VAL A 132 11.39 -10.23 -7.74
CA VAL A 132 11.03 -9.88 -9.12
C VAL A 132 10.09 -10.94 -9.71
N LYS A 133 10.42 -12.23 -9.55
CA LYS A 133 9.55 -13.33 -10.04
C LYS A 133 8.18 -13.34 -9.38
N ILE A 134 8.10 -13.00 -8.09
CA ILE A 134 6.84 -12.88 -7.38
C ILE A 134 6.02 -11.71 -7.96
N ASP A 135 6.64 -10.55 -8.17
CA ASP A 135 5.94 -9.41 -8.76
C ASP A 135 5.48 -9.68 -10.19
N GLU A 136 6.32 -10.30 -11.05
CA GLU A 136 5.91 -10.74 -12.39
C GLU A 136 4.67 -11.65 -12.36
N ALA A 137 4.59 -12.57 -11.40
CA ALA A 137 3.43 -13.43 -11.23
C ALA A 137 2.19 -12.66 -10.72
N ARG A 138 2.38 -11.59 -9.94
CA ARG A 138 1.31 -10.68 -9.50
C ARG A 138 0.78 -9.85 -10.66
N GLU A 139 1.65 -9.35 -11.53
CA GLU A 139 1.28 -8.49 -12.67
C GLU A 139 0.25 -9.13 -13.61
N ILE A 140 0.13 -10.46 -13.63
CA ILE A 140 -0.90 -11.15 -14.42
C ILE A 140 -2.31 -10.70 -14.01
N TYR A 141 -2.52 -10.31 -12.74
CA TYR A 141 -3.79 -9.81 -12.22
C TYR A 141 -3.94 -8.28 -12.32
N ARG A 142 -2.92 -7.55 -12.79
CA ARG A 142 -2.96 -6.08 -12.97
C ARG A 142 -4.18 -5.61 -13.76
N PRO A 143 -4.63 -6.28 -14.85
CA PRO A 143 -5.83 -5.85 -15.57
C PRO A 143 -7.09 -5.85 -14.70
N VAL A 144 -7.21 -6.80 -13.77
CA VAL A 144 -8.32 -6.86 -12.81
C VAL A 144 -8.27 -5.64 -11.90
N ALA A 145 -7.10 -5.35 -11.32
CA ALA A 145 -6.91 -4.20 -10.44
C ALA A 145 -7.17 -2.86 -11.15
N ALA A 146 -6.65 -2.69 -12.36
CA ALA A 146 -6.87 -1.50 -13.19
C ALA A 146 -8.35 -1.30 -13.52
N ARG A 147 -9.06 -2.37 -13.90
CA ARG A 147 -10.51 -2.35 -14.14
C ARG A 147 -11.26 -1.96 -12.87
N THR A 148 -10.95 -2.56 -11.73
CA THR A 148 -11.59 -2.25 -10.45
C THR A 148 -11.32 -0.80 -10.01
N ASN A 149 -10.09 -0.32 -10.19
CA ASN A 149 -9.68 1.05 -9.90
C ASN A 149 -10.50 2.06 -10.72
N LEU A 150 -10.58 1.84 -12.04
CA LEU A 150 -11.42 2.64 -12.94
C LEU A 150 -12.87 2.71 -12.45
N LEU A 151 -13.48 1.57 -12.14
CA LEU A 151 -14.86 1.50 -11.66
C LEU A 151 -15.06 2.32 -10.38
N TYR A 152 -14.14 2.24 -9.41
CA TYR A 152 -14.23 3.03 -8.19
C TYR A 152 -14.25 4.54 -8.46
N PHE A 153 -13.37 5.03 -9.35
CA PHE A 153 -13.33 6.46 -9.67
C PHE A 153 -14.55 6.92 -10.47
N VAL A 154 -15.13 6.05 -11.30
CA VAL A 154 -16.44 6.34 -11.93
C VAL A 154 -17.52 6.51 -10.86
N LEU A 155 -17.58 5.61 -9.87
CA LEU A 155 -18.52 5.71 -8.74
C LEU A 155 -18.30 6.99 -7.92
N ASN A 156 -17.05 7.34 -7.64
CA ASN A 156 -16.69 8.54 -6.87
C ASN A 156 -17.12 9.83 -7.59
N ASP A 157 -17.10 9.82 -8.93
CA ASP A 157 -17.50 10.95 -9.75
C ASP A 157 -19.02 11.12 -9.88
N LEU A 158 -19.83 10.14 -9.45
CA LEU A 158 -21.30 10.25 -9.49
C LEU A 158 -21.85 11.36 -8.59
N ASN A 159 -21.10 11.77 -7.57
CA ASN A 159 -21.48 12.90 -6.72
C ASN A 159 -21.61 14.23 -7.49
N LYS A 160 -20.98 14.32 -8.67
CA LYS A 160 -21.05 15.48 -9.58
C LYS A 160 -22.40 15.56 -10.30
N ILE A 161 -23.07 14.42 -10.48
CA ILE A 161 -24.43 14.34 -11.04
C ILE A 161 -25.44 14.65 -9.94
N ASN A 162 -25.30 13.99 -8.78
CA ASN A 162 -26.16 14.20 -7.63
C ASN A 162 -25.37 14.07 -6.33
N MET A 163 -25.46 15.09 -5.45
CA MET A 163 -24.70 15.12 -4.18
C MET A 163 -24.97 13.93 -3.25
N LEU A 164 -26.10 13.23 -3.43
CA LEU A 164 -26.49 12.05 -2.67
C LEU A 164 -25.73 10.79 -3.10
N TYR A 165 -25.11 10.78 -4.29
CA TYR A 165 -24.37 9.63 -4.81
C TYR A 165 -22.97 9.58 -4.23
N GLN A 166 -22.89 9.23 -2.94
CA GLN A 166 -21.65 9.07 -2.21
C GLN A 166 -21.40 7.59 -1.90
N PHE A 167 -20.31 7.05 -2.46
CA PHE A 167 -19.89 5.69 -2.25
C PHE A 167 -18.58 5.66 -1.46
N SER A 168 -18.59 5.00 -0.30
CA SER A 168 -17.36 4.82 0.48
C SER A 168 -16.48 3.74 -0.14
N LEU A 169 -15.15 3.93 -0.07
CA LEU A 169 -14.20 2.90 -0.48
C LEU A 169 -14.44 1.58 0.26
N LYS A 170 -14.77 1.63 1.56
CA LYS A 170 -15.08 0.45 2.36
C LYS A 170 -16.24 -0.37 1.79
N ALA A 171 -17.33 0.28 1.39
CA ALA A 171 -18.47 -0.40 0.78
C ALA A 171 -18.10 -1.01 -0.58
N PHE A 172 -17.34 -0.26 -1.38
CA PHE A 172 -16.82 -0.73 -2.66
C PHE A 172 -15.93 -1.97 -2.50
N SER A 173 -15.00 -1.97 -1.54
CA SER A 173 -14.12 -3.13 -1.25
C SER A 173 -14.92 -4.39 -0.90
N VAL A 174 -16.04 -4.28 -0.19
CA VAL A 174 -16.90 -5.44 0.11
C VAL A 174 -17.53 -6.00 -1.16
N VAL A 175 -18.04 -5.15 -2.06
CA VAL A 175 -18.62 -5.58 -3.34
C VAL A 175 -17.56 -6.24 -4.21
N PHE A 176 -16.37 -5.65 -4.29
CA PHE A 176 -15.22 -6.18 -5.01
C PHE A 176 -14.79 -7.56 -4.51
N LEU A 177 -14.59 -7.74 -3.20
CA LEU A 177 -14.21 -9.03 -2.63
C LEU A 177 -15.30 -10.10 -2.83
N ASN A 178 -16.57 -9.71 -2.73
CA ASN A 178 -17.67 -10.61 -3.06
C ASN A 178 -17.66 -11.00 -4.54
N ALA A 179 -17.34 -10.07 -5.44
CA ALA A 179 -17.28 -10.34 -6.86
C ALA A 179 -16.16 -11.31 -7.25
N ILE A 180 -15.01 -11.25 -6.59
CA ILE A 180 -13.95 -12.26 -6.73
C ILE A 180 -14.47 -13.64 -6.29
N ARG A 181 -15.15 -13.71 -5.15
CA ARG A 181 -15.70 -14.96 -4.60
C ARG A 181 -16.76 -15.61 -5.49
N PHE A 182 -17.61 -14.81 -6.14
CA PHE A 182 -18.66 -15.30 -7.02
C PHE A 182 -18.21 -15.55 -8.47
N ALA A 183 -17.03 -15.04 -8.85
CA ALA A 183 -16.51 -15.25 -10.19
C ALA A 183 -16.26 -16.74 -10.45
N VAL A 184 -16.67 -17.22 -11.63
CA VAL A 184 -16.53 -18.63 -12.02
C VAL A 184 -15.05 -19.04 -12.09
N ALA A 185 -14.69 -20.13 -11.43
CA ALA A 185 -13.33 -20.66 -11.44
C ALA A 185 -12.94 -21.17 -12.84
N SER A 186 -11.66 -21.03 -13.19
CA SER A 186 -11.08 -21.50 -14.45
C SER A 186 -9.62 -21.87 -14.22
N GLU A 187 -9.17 -22.98 -14.80
CA GLU A 187 -7.77 -23.41 -14.76
C GLU A 187 -6.89 -22.59 -15.70
N ASP A 188 -7.45 -22.12 -16.82
CA ASP A 188 -6.80 -21.15 -17.69
C ASP A 188 -6.82 -19.78 -17.00
N LEU A 189 -5.61 -19.27 -16.73
CA LEU A 189 -5.38 -18.01 -16.04
C LEU A 189 -5.87 -16.79 -16.83
N ALA A 190 -5.69 -16.78 -18.14
CA ALA A 190 -6.16 -15.68 -18.98
C ALA A 190 -7.69 -15.62 -18.96
N LYS A 191 -8.33 -16.78 -19.09
CA LYS A 191 -9.78 -16.91 -18.95
C LYS A 191 -10.26 -16.55 -17.54
N ARG A 192 -9.53 -16.94 -16.48
CA ARG A 192 -9.85 -16.59 -15.10
C ARG A 192 -9.83 -15.08 -14.88
N VAL A 193 -8.82 -14.39 -15.39
CA VAL A 193 -8.69 -12.92 -15.33
C VAL A 193 -9.88 -12.24 -16.02
N ALA A 194 -10.28 -12.71 -17.20
CA ALA A 194 -11.46 -12.19 -17.89
C ALA A 194 -12.75 -12.38 -17.06
N LEU A 195 -12.97 -13.57 -16.51
CA LEU A 195 -14.14 -13.87 -15.67
C LEU A 195 -14.19 -13.04 -14.39
N LEU A 196 -13.03 -12.74 -13.78
CA LEU A 196 -12.93 -11.84 -12.64
C LEU A 196 -13.37 -10.42 -13.02
N MET A 197 -12.85 -9.89 -14.13
CA MET A 197 -13.22 -8.55 -14.61
C MET A 197 -14.72 -8.45 -14.90
N ASP A 198 -15.31 -9.46 -15.54
CA ASP A 198 -16.74 -9.49 -15.86
C ASP A 198 -17.60 -9.54 -14.59
N SER A 199 -17.26 -10.43 -13.65
CA SER A 199 -17.96 -10.55 -12.36
C SER A 199 -17.92 -9.24 -11.56
N ILE A 200 -16.74 -8.62 -11.47
CA ILE A 200 -16.55 -7.34 -10.78
C ILE A 200 -17.34 -6.23 -11.45
N THR A 201 -17.25 -6.10 -12.77
CA THR A 201 -17.96 -5.07 -13.53
C THR A 201 -19.47 -5.21 -13.33
N TYR A 202 -19.99 -6.43 -13.43
CA TYR A 202 -21.42 -6.70 -13.25
C TYR A 202 -21.90 -6.41 -11.82
N LEU A 203 -21.21 -6.90 -10.79
CA LEU A 203 -21.65 -6.71 -9.41
C LEU A 203 -21.51 -5.26 -8.94
N VAL A 204 -20.48 -4.55 -9.38
CA VAL A 204 -20.36 -3.10 -9.15
C VAL A 204 -21.51 -2.36 -9.84
N PHE A 205 -21.81 -2.69 -11.10
CA PHE A 205 -22.94 -2.08 -11.81
C PHE A 205 -24.27 -2.30 -11.08
N ILE A 206 -24.58 -3.53 -10.66
CA ILE A 206 -25.82 -3.86 -9.96
C ILE A 206 -25.88 -3.16 -8.59
N TYR A 207 -24.78 -3.18 -7.85
CA TYR A 207 -24.69 -2.53 -6.54
C TYR A 207 -24.95 -1.02 -6.65
N THR A 208 -24.27 -0.35 -7.58
CA THR A 208 -24.43 1.09 -7.78
C THR A 208 -25.81 1.43 -8.29
N SER A 209 -26.31 0.70 -9.29
CA SER A 209 -27.63 0.96 -9.90
C SER A 209 -28.78 0.84 -8.89
N ARG A 210 -28.64 0.04 -7.83
CA ARG A 210 -29.63 -0.02 -6.73
C ARG A 210 -29.72 1.27 -5.92
N GLY A 211 -28.65 2.05 -5.86
CA GLY A 211 -28.59 3.33 -5.15
C GLY A 211 -28.89 4.57 -6.01
N LEU A 212 -29.04 4.41 -7.33
CA LEU A 212 -29.31 5.51 -8.25
C LEU A 212 -30.81 5.69 -8.52
N PHE A 213 -31.19 6.93 -8.82
CA PHE A 213 -32.52 7.21 -9.38
C PHE A 213 -32.61 6.68 -10.80
N GLU A 214 -33.82 6.31 -11.23
CA GLU A 214 -34.04 5.69 -12.55
C GLU A 214 -33.53 6.57 -13.69
N ALA A 215 -33.71 7.89 -13.58
CA ALA A 215 -33.27 8.87 -14.58
C ALA A 215 -31.75 8.87 -14.80
N ASP A 216 -30.95 8.54 -13.78
CA ASP A 216 -29.49 8.64 -13.82
C ASP A 216 -28.81 7.31 -14.19
N LYS A 217 -29.55 6.19 -14.21
CA LYS A 217 -29.01 4.86 -14.51
C LYS A 217 -28.44 4.75 -15.92
N LEU A 218 -29.11 5.35 -16.91
CA LEU A 218 -28.65 5.32 -18.30
C LEU A 218 -27.33 6.09 -18.44
N THR A 219 -27.22 7.26 -17.81
CA THR A 219 -25.98 8.07 -17.77
C THR A 219 -24.85 7.27 -17.15
N PHE A 220 -25.08 6.62 -16.01
CA PHE A 220 -24.09 5.75 -15.36
C PHE A 220 -23.67 4.58 -16.26
N LEU A 221 -24.62 3.87 -16.88
CA LEU A 221 -24.33 2.75 -17.79
C LEU A 221 -23.48 3.21 -18.98
N CYS A 222 -23.84 4.33 -19.60
CA CYS A 222 -23.09 4.90 -20.71
C CYS A 222 -21.67 5.29 -20.27
N GLN A 223 -21.53 5.98 -19.14
CA GLN A 223 -20.22 6.38 -18.59
C GLN A 223 -19.33 5.16 -18.31
N MET A 224 -19.86 4.14 -17.63
CA MET A 224 -19.14 2.90 -17.37
C MET A 224 -18.68 2.24 -18.67
N THR A 225 -19.59 2.09 -19.64
CA THR A 225 -19.31 1.43 -20.93
C THR A 225 -18.22 2.17 -21.72
N ILE A 226 -18.28 3.49 -21.75
CA ILE A 226 -17.28 4.32 -22.44
C ILE A 226 -15.92 4.17 -21.77
N GLN A 227 -15.86 4.32 -20.44
CA GLN A 227 -14.60 4.23 -19.67
C GLN A 227 -13.96 2.85 -19.77
N VAL A 228 -14.78 1.80 -19.84
CA VAL A 228 -14.36 0.40 -19.95
C VAL A 228 -13.80 0.04 -21.34
N ASN A 229 -14.25 0.70 -22.40
CA ASN A 229 -13.85 0.40 -23.78
C ASN A 229 -12.75 1.33 -24.33
N ILE A 230 -12.56 2.50 -23.70
CA ILE A 230 -11.51 3.47 -24.09
C ILE A 230 -10.14 3.12 -23.47
N LEU A 231 -10.15 2.39 -22.35
CA LEU A 231 -8.96 1.92 -21.62
C LEU A 231 -8.88 0.39 -21.70
#